data_AF-A0A538D311-F1
#
_entry.id   AF-A0A538D311-F1
#
_cell.length_a   1.000
_cell.length_b   1.000
_cell.length_c   1.000
_cell.angle_alpha   90.00
_cell.angle_beta   90.00
_cell.angle_gamma   90.00
#
_symmetry.space_group_name_H-M   'P 1'
#
loop_
_entity.id
_entity.type
_entity.pdbx_description
1 polymer ?
#
loop_
_entity_poly.entity_id
_entity_poly.type
_entity_poly.pdbx_seq_one_letter_code
_entity_poly.pdbx_strand_id
1 'polypeptide(L)'
;MTAPNATIRDVARLSGVSPMTVSRVINESARVSPETRHRVEQAIAQLGYVPSRLARGLSRQRTGTIAVIVPDVANPFFTLIVRAAEEVARRADYRVILCDTRADLAVEQDVVGEMLAHRVEGIVIAPVSERSRPHLRRLDRFGIPFVLIDRTVDGVDADAVLGDNRGGATQLVEHLIALGHRRIGMIV
;
A
#
# COMPACT_ATOMS: atom_id res chain seq x y z
N MET A 1 30.87 2.21 -7.85
CA MET A 1 31.18 1.13 -6.88
C MET A 1 30.42 1.44 -5.59
N THR A 2 29.27 0.83 -5.37
CA THR A 2 28.51 0.95 -4.11
C THR A 2 29.24 0.19 -3.01
N ALA A 3 29.57 0.88 -1.91
CA ALA A 3 30.16 0.24 -0.73
C ALA A 3 29.29 -0.94 -0.28
N PRO A 4 29.87 -2.06 0.18
CA PRO A 4 29.09 -3.21 0.63
C PRO A 4 28.19 -2.77 1.79
N ASN A 5 26.87 -2.96 1.63
CA ASN A 5 25.90 -2.69 2.69
C ASN A 5 26.30 -3.49 3.93
N ALA A 6 26.52 -2.81 5.05
CA ALA A 6 26.79 -3.46 6.34
C ALA A 6 25.69 -4.50 6.63
N THR A 7 26.07 -5.63 7.21
CA THR A 7 25.13 -6.72 7.54
C THR A 7 24.87 -6.78 9.05
N ILE A 8 23.82 -7.50 9.46
CA ILE A 8 23.56 -7.75 10.89
C ILE A 8 24.74 -8.47 11.59
N ARG A 9 25.54 -9.23 10.82
CA ARG A 9 26.75 -9.89 11.32
C ARG A 9 27.87 -8.90 11.59
N ASP A 10 27.98 -7.83 10.79
CA ASP A 10 28.95 -6.77 11.00
C ASP A 10 28.63 -5.97 12.26
N VAL A 11 27.35 -5.65 12.47
CA VAL A 11 26.87 -5.01 13.70
C VAL A 11 27.16 -5.88 14.91
N ALA A 12 26.86 -7.19 14.84
CA ALA A 12 27.11 -8.14 15.92
C ALA A 12 28.60 -8.20 16.29
N ARG A 13 29.47 -8.26 15.28
CA ARG A 13 30.92 -8.25 15.44
C ARG A 13 31.44 -6.97 16.10
N LEU A 14 30.95 -5.80 15.66
CA LEU A 14 31.39 -4.51 16.20
C LEU A 14 30.86 -4.25 17.63
N SER A 15 29.64 -4.70 17.94
CA SER A 15 29.02 -4.53 19.26
C SER A 15 29.39 -5.62 20.28
N GLY A 16 30.08 -6.68 19.85
CA GLY A 16 30.52 -7.78 20.70
C GLY A 16 29.40 -8.68 21.21
N VAL A 17 28.30 -8.82 20.45
CA VAL A 17 27.16 -9.68 20.80
C VAL A 17 26.78 -10.60 19.65
N SER A 18 25.86 -11.54 19.88
CA SER A 18 25.38 -12.41 18.81
C SER A 18 24.43 -11.67 17.85
N PRO A 19 24.32 -12.11 16.57
CA PRO A 19 23.31 -11.58 15.64
C PRO A 19 21.88 -11.69 16.18
N MET A 20 21.59 -12.69 17.03
CA MET A 20 20.28 -12.83 17.67
C MET A 20 20.03 -11.72 18.70
N THR A 21 21.05 -11.31 19.46
CA THR A 21 20.96 -10.16 20.37
C THR A 21 20.78 -8.85 19.61
N VAL A 22 21.50 -8.65 18.50
CA VAL A 22 21.28 -7.48 17.62
C VAL A 22 19.84 -7.45 17.09
N SER A 23 19.32 -8.60 16.64
CA SER A 23 17.92 -8.73 16.20
C SER A 23 16.93 -8.36 17.30
N ARG A 24 17.17 -8.76 18.55
CA ARG A 24 16.32 -8.41 19.72
C ARG A 24 16.33 -6.92 20.02
N VAL A 25 17.49 -6.25 19.91
CA VAL A 25 17.58 -4.79 20.09
C VAL A 25 16.80 -4.07 18.99
N ILE A 26 16.98 -4.48 17.72
CA ILE A 26 16.29 -3.88 16.56
C ILE A 26 14.78 -4.09 16.59
N ASN A 27 14.32 -5.28 17.02
CA ASN A 27 12.90 -5.65 17.02
C ASN A 27 12.20 -5.38 18.35
N GLU A 28 12.90 -4.83 19.34
CA GLU A 28 12.38 -4.58 20.69
C GLU A 28 11.68 -5.79 21.33
N SER A 29 12.05 -7.00 20.90
CA SER A 29 11.28 -8.22 21.17
C SER A 29 11.62 -8.91 22.49
N ALA A 30 12.64 -8.41 23.22
CA ALA A 30 13.05 -8.94 24.52
C ALA A 30 13.77 -7.87 25.35
N ARG A 31 13.77 -8.03 26.68
CA ARG A 31 14.58 -7.19 27.60
C ARG A 31 16.07 -7.47 27.37
N VAL A 32 16.73 -6.56 26.67
CA VAL A 32 18.19 -6.47 26.54
C VAL A 32 18.68 -5.43 27.55
N SER A 33 19.83 -5.64 28.19
CA SER A 33 20.36 -4.65 29.15
C SER A 33 20.59 -3.29 28.47
N PRO A 34 20.39 -2.17 29.18
CA PRO A 34 20.60 -0.83 28.62
C PRO A 34 22.00 -0.65 28.02
N GLU A 35 23.02 -1.21 28.68
CA GLU A 35 24.40 -1.19 28.20
C GLU A 35 24.58 -1.95 26.87
N THR A 36 23.98 -3.13 26.75
CA THR A 36 24.06 -3.91 25.51
C THR A 36 23.30 -3.23 24.37
N ARG A 37 22.14 -2.65 24.67
CA ARG A 37 21.37 -1.84 23.71
C ARG A 37 22.23 -0.68 23.19
N HIS A 38 22.87 0.07 24.08
CA HIS A 38 23.72 1.20 23.72
C HIS A 38 24.87 0.79 22.80
N ARG A 39 25.58 -0.30 23.10
CA ARG A 39 26.66 -0.82 22.23
C ARG A 39 26.18 -1.20 20.84
N VAL A 40 25.00 -1.81 20.74
CA VAL A 40 24.41 -2.17 19.44
C VAL A 40 23.99 -0.93 18.66
N GLU A 41 23.34 0.05 19.30
CA GLU A 41 22.92 1.29 18.66
C GLU A 41 24.12 2.11 18.13
N GLN A 42 25.22 2.16 18.89
CA GLN A 42 26.47 2.77 18.43
C GLN A 42 27.07 2.04 17.22
N ALA A 43 27.12 0.71 17.25
CA ALA A 43 27.63 -0.08 16.13
C ALA A 43 26.77 0.10 14.86
N ILE A 44 25.45 0.20 15.01
CA ILE A 44 24.53 0.51 13.90
C ILE A 44 24.86 1.87 13.28
N ALA A 45 25.00 2.90 14.11
CA ALA A 45 25.31 4.26 13.67
C ALA A 45 26.68 4.35 12.98
N GLN A 46 27.71 3.70 13.54
CA GLN A 46 29.07 3.69 12.98
C GLN A 46 29.15 2.97 11.62
N LEU A 47 28.43 1.86 11.47
CA LEU A 47 28.44 1.08 10.22
C LEU A 47 27.47 1.60 9.16
N GLY A 48 26.64 2.60 9.50
CA GLY A 48 25.52 3.01 8.65
C GLY A 48 24.55 1.86 8.35
N TYR A 49 24.41 0.91 9.28
CA TYR A 49 23.57 -0.27 9.07
C TYR A 49 22.09 0.12 9.05
N VAL A 50 21.40 -0.15 7.95
CA VAL A 50 19.95 0.02 7.84
C VAL A 50 19.28 -1.34 7.99
N PRO A 51 18.52 -1.60 9.07
CA PRO A 51 17.86 -2.89 9.26
C PRO A 51 16.85 -3.16 8.13
N SER A 52 17.07 -4.26 7.40
CA SER A 52 16.16 -4.69 6.34
C SER A 52 14.75 -4.94 6.90
N ARG A 53 13.76 -4.20 6.39
CA ARG A 53 12.34 -4.45 6.71
C ARG A 53 11.88 -5.82 6.19
N LEU A 54 12.46 -6.34 5.10
CA LEU A 54 12.18 -7.69 4.61
C LEU A 54 12.60 -8.76 5.63
N ALA A 55 13.77 -8.59 6.27
CA ALA A 55 14.23 -9.48 7.33
C ALA A 55 13.36 -9.36 8.60
N ARG A 56 12.87 -8.15 8.92
CA ARG A 56 11.89 -7.94 10.01
C ARG A 56 10.52 -8.54 9.70
N GLY A 57 10.05 -8.39 8.46
CA GLY A 57 8.78 -8.95 8.01
C GLY A 57 8.79 -10.47 7.92
N LEU A 58 9.95 -11.08 7.67
CA LEU A 58 10.12 -12.53 7.81
C LEU A 58 9.95 -12.99 9.27
N SER A 59 10.45 -12.21 10.23
CA SER A 59 10.33 -12.49 11.67
C SER A 59 8.95 -12.16 12.23
N ARG A 60 8.25 -11.16 11.70
CA ARG A 60 6.95 -10.66 12.21
C ARG A 60 5.76 -11.03 11.32
N GLN A 61 5.99 -11.75 10.21
CA GLN A 61 5.02 -12.03 9.15
C GLN A 61 4.28 -10.79 8.60
N ARG A 62 4.83 -9.59 8.78
CA ARG A 62 4.20 -8.30 8.40
C ARG A 62 5.21 -7.39 7.71
N THR A 63 4.86 -6.89 6.52
CA THR A 63 5.72 -5.97 5.74
C THR A 63 5.52 -4.52 6.16
N GLY A 64 4.39 -4.19 6.79
CA GLY A 64 3.97 -2.84 7.13
C GLY A 64 3.66 -2.01 5.89
N THR A 65 3.14 -2.65 4.83
CA THR A 65 2.92 -2.02 3.53
C THR A 65 1.55 -2.38 2.96
N ILE A 66 0.85 -1.37 2.43
CA ILE A 66 -0.35 -1.53 1.59
C ILE A 66 -0.10 -0.95 0.21
N ALA A 67 -0.86 -1.40 -0.79
CA ALA A 67 -0.85 -0.80 -2.12
C ALA A 67 -2.06 0.10 -2.34
N VAL A 68 -1.88 1.19 -3.08
CA VAL A 68 -2.96 2.00 -3.64
C VAL A 68 -2.77 2.03 -5.15
N ILE A 69 -3.68 1.39 -5.87
CA ILE A 69 -3.62 1.16 -7.32
C ILE A 69 -4.70 2.03 -7.97
N VAL A 70 -4.29 3.01 -8.79
CA VAL A 70 -5.19 3.98 -9.41
C VAL A 70 -4.96 4.06 -10.92
N PRO A 71 -5.98 4.43 -11.71
CA PRO A 71 -5.87 4.46 -13.16
C PRO A 71 -5.15 5.68 -13.72
N ASP A 72 -5.07 6.78 -12.97
CA ASP A 72 -4.38 7.98 -13.43
C ASP A 72 -3.97 8.87 -12.26
N VAL A 73 -2.66 9.05 -12.05
CA VAL A 73 -2.12 9.96 -11.03
C VAL A 73 -2.10 11.43 -11.46
N ALA A 74 -2.32 11.72 -12.74
CA ALA A 74 -2.50 13.09 -13.21
C ALA A 74 -3.90 13.63 -12.86
N ASN A 75 -4.88 12.75 -12.66
CA ASN A 75 -6.23 13.13 -12.25
C ASN A 75 -6.26 13.51 -10.75
N PRO A 76 -6.65 14.76 -10.41
CA PRO A 76 -6.73 15.21 -9.02
C PRO A 76 -7.64 14.36 -8.11
N PHE A 77 -8.67 13.73 -8.68
CA PHE A 77 -9.57 12.85 -7.94
C PHE A 77 -8.81 11.72 -7.23
N PHE A 78 -7.94 11.00 -7.96
CA PHE A 78 -7.18 9.88 -7.40
C PHE A 78 -6.06 10.34 -6.48
N THR A 79 -5.39 11.45 -6.79
CA THR A 79 -4.30 11.95 -5.93
C THR A 79 -4.79 12.42 -4.56
N LEU A 80 -6.01 12.97 -4.47
CA LEU A 80 -6.64 13.28 -3.20
C LEU A 80 -6.92 12.02 -2.36
N ILE A 81 -7.41 10.95 -3.00
CA ILE A 81 -7.63 9.66 -2.34
C ILE A 81 -6.31 9.07 -1.84
N VAL A 82 -5.27 9.06 -2.69
CA VAL A 82 -3.94 8.55 -2.34
C VAL A 82 -3.36 9.32 -1.15
N ARG A 83 -3.48 10.65 -1.14
CA ARG A 83 -3.02 11.49 -0.03
C ARG A 83 -3.72 11.14 1.28
N ALA A 84 -5.05 11.00 1.26
CA ALA A 84 -5.83 10.62 2.42
C ALA A 84 -5.47 9.20 2.92
N ALA A 85 -5.32 8.25 1.99
CA ALA A 85 -4.92 6.88 2.30
C ALA A 85 -3.52 6.83 2.92
N GLU A 86 -2.53 7.59 2.40
CA GLU A 86 -1.19 7.69 2.97
C GLU A 86 -1.20 8.23 4.39
N GLU A 87 -1.98 9.29 4.64
CA GLU A 87 -2.06 9.90 5.96
C GLU A 87 -2.62 8.92 7.01
N VAL A 88 -3.69 8.20 6.67
CA VAL A 88 -4.30 7.19 7.55
C VAL A 88 -3.34 6.00 7.73
N ALA A 89 -2.77 5.49 6.64
CA ALA A 89 -1.82 4.38 6.69
C ALA A 89 -0.61 4.71 7.57
N ARG A 90 -0.04 5.90 7.43
CA ARG A 90 1.12 6.35 8.21
C ARG A 90 0.82 6.36 9.71
N ARG A 91 -0.38 6.82 10.11
CA ARG A 91 -0.81 6.82 11.53
C ARG A 91 -0.99 5.41 12.08
N ALA A 92 -1.20 4.42 11.21
CA ALA A 92 -1.32 3.01 11.54
C ALA A 92 -0.01 2.21 11.35
N ASP A 93 1.14 2.88 11.24
CA ASP A 93 2.47 2.30 10.97
C ASP A 93 2.60 1.55 9.63
N TYR A 94 1.70 1.83 8.69
CA TYR A 94 1.76 1.34 7.31
C TYR A 94 2.43 2.35 6.37
N ARG A 95 3.05 1.82 5.32
CA ARG A 95 3.54 2.57 4.16
C ARG A 95 2.66 2.26 2.95
N VAL A 96 2.49 3.25 2.08
CA VAL A 96 1.74 3.09 0.84
C VAL A 96 2.72 2.92 -0.32
N ILE A 97 2.50 1.89 -1.13
CA ILE A 97 3.03 1.79 -2.49
C ILE A 97 1.95 2.32 -3.43
N LEU A 98 2.23 3.42 -4.12
CA LEU A 98 1.36 3.96 -5.15
C LEU A 98 1.69 3.31 -6.50
N CYS A 99 0.65 2.83 -7.19
CA CYS A 99 0.76 2.29 -8.55
C CYS A 99 -0.21 2.99 -9.49
N ASP A 100 0.32 3.44 -10.62
CA ASP A 100 -0.45 4.05 -11.72
C ASP A 100 -0.63 3.03 -12.84
N THR A 101 -1.88 2.63 -13.11
CA THR A 101 -2.20 1.65 -14.16
C THR A 101 -2.39 2.31 -15.52
N ARG A 102 -2.50 3.64 -15.59
CA ARG A 102 -2.78 4.39 -16.83
C ARG A 102 -4.03 3.89 -17.56
N ALA A 103 -5.03 3.45 -16.79
CA ALA A 103 -6.24 2.79 -17.26
C ALA A 103 -5.99 1.55 -18.15
N ASP A 104 -4.81 0.94 -18.07
CA ASP A 104 -4.44 -0.25 -18.83
C ASP A 104 -4.64 -1.51 -17.98
N LEU A 105 -5.43 -2.45 -18.50
CA LEU A 105 -5.78 -3.67 -17.81
C LEU A 105 -4.58 -4.62 -17.63
N ALA A 106 -3.66 -4.68 -18.59
CA ALA A 106 -2.48 -5.53 -18.49
C ALA A 106 -1.54 -4.99 -17.41
N VAL A 107 -1.35 -3.67 -17.38
CA VAL A 107 -0.57 -3.00 -16.32
C VAL A 107 -1.20 -3.25 -14.95
N GLU A 108 -2.52 -3.12 -14.82
CA GLU A 108 -3.23 -3.43 -13.58
C GLU A 108 -3.00 -4.89 -13.12
N GLN A 109 -3.11 -5.85 -14.04
CA GLN A 109 -2.89 -7.26 -13.73
C GLN A 109 -1.46 -7.54 -13.24
N ASP A 110 -0.47 -6.92 -13.89
CA ASP A 110 0.94 -7.08 -13.56
C ASP A 110 1.25 -6.47 -12.19
N VAL A 111 0.79 -5.24 -11.94
CA VAL A 111 0.91 -4.55 -10.64
C VAL A 111 0.29 -5.38 -9.52
N VAL A 112 -0.90 -5.94 -9.72
CA VAL A 112 -1.54 -6.83 -8.73
C VAL A 112 -0.67 -8.07 -8.45
N GLY A 113 0.01 -8.61 -9.46
CA GLY A 113 1.00 -9.68 -9.27
C GLY A 113 2.23 -9.26 -8.49
N GLU A 114 2.77 -8.08 -8.77
CA GLU A 114 3.90 -7.53 -8.03
C GLU A 114 3.55 -7.31 -6.56
N MET A 115 2.35 -6.80 -6.26
CA MET A 115 1.91 -6.57 -4.89
C MET A 115 1.77 -7.87 -4.09
N LEU A 116 1.28 -8.93 -4.74
CA LEU A 116 1.29 -10.28 -4.16
C LEU A 116 2.71 -10.78 -3.88
N ALA A 117 3.63 -10.59 -4.83
CA ALA A 117 5.05 -10.98 -4.66
C ALA A 117 5.76 -10.18 -3.56
N HIS A 118 5.41 -8.89 -3.40
CA HIS A 118 5.90 -8.01 -2.34
C HIS A 118 5.25 -8.25 -0.98
N ARG A 119 4.26 -9.15 -0.90
CA ARG A 119 3.54 -9.48 0.34
C ARG A 119 2.97 -8.22 1.00
N VAL A 120 2.31 -7.38 0.21
CA VAL A 120 1.52 -6.28 0.79
C VAL A 120 0.42 -6.87 1.68
N GLU A 121 0.10 -6.17 2.76
CA GLU A 121 -0.89 -6.61 3.73
C GLU A 121 -2.32 -6.20 3.35
N GLY A 122 -2.47 -5.38 2.31
CA GLY A 122 -3.77 -4.99 1.77
C GLY A 122 -3.64 -4.09 0.53
N ILE A 123 -4.74 -3.97 -0.21
CA ILE A 123 -4.79 -3.20 -1.47
C ILE A 123 -6.04 -2.32 -1.51
N VAL A 124 -5.87 -1.04 -1.83
CA VAL A 124 -6.96 -0.17 -2.28
C VAL A 124 -6.83 -0.04 -3.80
N ILE A 125 -7.88 -0.37 -4.55
CA ILE A 125 -7.81 -0.40 -6.01
C ILE A 125 -9.02 0.27 -6.65
N ALA A 126 -8.76 1.18 -7.60
CA ALA A 126 -9.73 1.67 -8.56
C ALA A 126 -9.64 0.79 -9.82
N PRO A 127 -10.56 -0.18 -10.02
CA PRO A 127 -10.42 -1.15 -11.09
C PRO A 127 -10.65 -0.49 -12.46
N VAL A 128 -9.84 -0.87 -13.44
CA VAL A 128 -9.93 -0.38 -14.82
C VAL A 128 -11.32 -0.68 -15.43
N SER A 129 -11.86 -1.89 -15.21
CA SER A 129 -13.17 -2.30 -15.74
C SER A 129 -13.67 -3.61 -15.14
N GLU A 130 -14.81 -4.11 -15.62
CA GLU A 130 -15.28 -5.48 -15.34
C GLU A 130 -14.24 -6.57 -15.69
N ARG A 131 -13.33 -6.27 -16.64
CA ARG A 131 -12.26 -7.19 -17.02
C ARG A 131 -11.20 -7.34 -15.93
N SER A 132 -11.24 -6.53 -14.87
CA SER A 132 -10.35 -6.63 -13.70
C SER A 132 -10.67 -7.85 -12.81
N ARG A 133 -11.84 -8.47 -12.99
CA ARG A 133 -12.33 -9.59 -12.19
C ARG A 133 -11.33 -10.74 -11.99
N PRO A 134 -10.59 -11.23 -13.00
CA PRO A 134 -9.73 -12.40 -12.83
C PRO A 134 -8.61 -12.21 -11.81
N HIS A 135 -7.92 -11.06 -11.82
CA HIS A 135 -6.85 -10.78 -10.86
C HIS A 135 -7.36 -10.27 -9.52
N LEU A 136 -8.53 -9.61 -9.48
CA LEU A 136 -9.19 -9.31 -8.19
C LEU A 136 -9.58 -10.59 -7.44
N ARG A 137 -10.16 -11.59 -8.13
CA ARG A 137 -10.39 -12.92 -7.54
C ARG A 137 -9.11 -13.65 -7.14
N ARG A 138 -7.98 -13.28 -7.74
CA ARG A 138 -6.68 -13.82 -7.34
C ARG A 138 -6.28 -13.29 -5.97
N LEU A 139 -6.55 -12.02 -5.66
CA LEU A 139 -6.31 -11.45 -4.32
C LEU A 139 -7.07 -12.20 -3.22
N ASP A 140 -8.36 -12.44 -3.45
CA ASP A 140 -9.22 -13.23 -2.54
C ASP A 140 -8.66 -14.63 -2.30
N ARG A 141 -8.26 -15.34 -3.36
CA ARG A 141 -7.63 -16.68 -3.26
C ARG A 141 -6.34 -16.68 -2.43
N PHE A 142 -5.56 -15.60 -2.47
CA PHE A 142 -4.33 -15.45 -1.68
C PHE A 142 -4.58 -14.85 -0.30
N GLY A 143 -5.83 -14.55 0.05
CA GLY A 143 -6.21 -13.98 1.35
C GLY A 143 -5.67 -12.56 1.56
N ILE A 144 -5.42 -11.80 0.48
CA ILE A 144 -5.03 -10.39 0.59
C ILE A 144 -6.31 -9.55 0.67
N PRO A 145 -6.55 -8.82 1.77
CA PRO A 145 -7.72 -7.96 1.88
C PRO A 145 -7.59 -6.80 0.89
N PHE A 146 -8.69 -6.47 0.22
CA PHE A 146 -8.71 -5.34 -0.71
C PHE A 146 -10.04 -4.61 -0.68
N VAL A 147 -9.97 -3.31 -0.99
CA VAL A 147 -11.12 -2.40 -1.04
C VAL A 147 -11.17 -1.79 -2.43
N LEU A 148 -12.36 -1.80 -3.03
CA LEU A 148 -12.64 -1.15 -4.30
C LEU A 148 -12.98 0.33 -4.07
N ILE A 149 -12.48 1.19 -4.94
CA ILE A 149 -12.85 2.61 -4.98
C ILE A 149 -13.28 3.01 -6.38
N ASP A 150 -14.09 4.06 -6.50
CA ASP A 150 -14.63 4.60 -7.76
C ASP A 150 -15.60 3.67 -8.52
N ARG A 151 -15.31 2.37 -8.59
CA ARG A 151 -16.08 1.38 -9.32
C ARG A 151 -16.06 0.01 -8.65
N THR A 152 -17.18 -0.70 -8.74
CA THR A 152 -17.29 -2.12 -8.40
C THR A 152 -16.96 -3.01 -9.60
N VAL A 153 -16.74 -4.30 -9.34
CA VAL A 153 -16.62 -5.32 -10.38
C VAL A 153 -17.59 -6.45 -10.04
N ASP A 154 -18.52 -6.74 -10.93
CA ASP A 154 -19.53 -7.77 -10.68
C ASP A 154 -18.87 -9.12 -10.36
N GLY A 155 -19.41 -9.85 -9.38
CA GLY A 155 -18.89 -11.17 -8.98
C GLY A 155 -17.50 -11.14 -8.31
N VAL A 156 -17.06 -9.97 -7.83
CA VAL A 156 -15.99 -9.81 -6.85
C VAL A 156 -16.64 -9.40 -5.53
N ASP A 157 -16.43 -10.21 -4.49
CA ASP A 157 -16.91 -9.90 -3.14
C ASP A 157 -15.83 -9.11 -2.41
N ALA A 158 -16.03 -7.80 -2.26
CA ALA A 158 -15.09 -6.90 -1.63
C ALA A 158 -15.81 -5.66 -1.11
N ASP A 159 -15.29 -5.09 -0.03
CA ASP A 159 -15.72 -3.78 0.43
C ASP A 159 -15.48 -2.73 -0.66
N ALA A 160 -16.40 -1.78 -0.79
CA ALA A 160 -16.31 -0.73 -1.79
C ALA A 160 -16.65 0.65 -1.18
N VAL A 161 -15.87 1.66 -1.55
CA VAL A 161 -16.12 3.07 -1.23
C VAL A 161 -16.43 3.80 -2.53
N LEU A 162 -17.70 4.14 -2.72
CA LEU A 162 -18.23 4.69 -3.97
C LEU A 162 -18.88 6.06 -3.74
N GLY A 163 -18.82 6.91 -4.76
CA GLY A 163 -19.68 8.08 -4.85
C GLY A 163 -21.08 7.69 -5.35
N ASP A 164 -22.11 8.40 -4.92
CA ASP A 164 -23.46 8.26 -5.48
C ASP A 164 -23.56 9.00 -6.82
N ASN A 165 -22.92 8.44 -7.85
CA ASN A 165 -22.91 9.02 -9.19
C ASN A 165 -24.32 9.09 -9.79
N ARG A 166 -25.19 8.13 -9.46
CA ARG A 166 -26.58 8.10 -9.95
C ARG A 166 -27.39 9.21 -9.31
N GLY A 167 -27.39 9.31 -7.98
CA GLY A 167 -28.09 10.38 -7.28
C GLY A 167 -27.53 11.76 -7.61
N GLY A 168 -26.21 11.89 -7.76
CA GLY A 168 -25.57 13.12 -8.22
C GLY A 168 -26.03 13.55 -9.62
N ALA A 169 -26.07 12.61 -10.58
CA ALA A 169 -26.58 12.88 -11.92
C ALA A 169 -28.08 13.24 -11.93
N THR A 170 -28.89 12.53 -11.14
CA THR A 170 -30.32 12.85 -10.96
C THR A 170 -30.50 14.27 -10.42
N GLN A 171 -29.84 14.62 -9.32
CA GLN A 171 -29.90 15.96 -8.73
C GLN A 171 -29.46 17.05 -9.71
N LEU A 172 -28.39 16.81 -10.48
CA LEU A 172 -27.90 17.74 -11.50
C LEU A 172 -28.95 17.98 -12.59
N VAL A 173 -29.56 16.91 -13.12
CA VAL A 173 -30.57 17.01 -14.19
C VAL A 173 -31.86 17.65 -13.68
N GLU A 174 -32.33 17.28 -12.49
CA GLU A 174 -33.50 17.89 -11.85
C GLU A 174 -33.31 19.38 -11.63
N HIS A 175 -32.12 19.79 -11.20
CA HIS A 175 -31.78 21.20 -11.05
C HIS A 175 -31.90 21.96 -12.37
N LEU A 176 -31.40 21.41 -13.49
CA LEU A 176 -31.53 22.02 -14.81
C LEU A 176 -33.00 22.12 -15.27
N ILE A 177 -33.80 21.09 -15.02
CA ILE A 177 -35.24 21.10 -15.34
C ILE A 177 -35.96 22.18 -14.52
N ALA A 178 -35.64 22.33 -13.23
CA ALA A 178 -36.21 23.35 -12.35
C ALA A 178 -35.89 24.78 -12.82
N LEU A 179 -34.75 24.98 -13.49
CA LEU A 179 -34.38 26.23 -14.15
C LEU A 179 -35.09 26.45 -15.50
N GLY A 180 -35.92 25.52 -15.95
CA GLY A 180 -36.72 25.61 -17.17
C GLY A 180 -36.05 25.03 -18.42
N HIS A 181 -34.88 24.40 -18.29
CA HIS A 181 -34.21 23.76 -19.43
C HIS A 181 -34.97 22.51 -19.89
N ARG A 182 -35.27 22.42 -21.20
CA ARG A 182 -36.00 21.29 -21.80
C ARG A 182 -35.17 20.43 -22.75
N ARG A 183 -34.02 20.94 -23.19
CA ARG A 183 -33.09 20.25 -24.11
C ARG A 183 -31.73 20.21 -23.43
N ILE A 184 -31.43 19.10 -22.76
CA ILE A 184 -30.21 18.91 -21.98
C ILE A 184 -29.32 17.94 -22.76
N GLY A 185 -28.09 18.37 -23.07
CA GLY A 185 -27.07 17.54 -23.68
C GLY A 185 -26.16 16.92 -22.62
N MET A 186 -25.65 15.71 -22.87
CA MET A 186 -24.64 15.05 -22.06
C MET A 186 -23.35 14.93 -22.87
N ILE A 187 -22.23 15.32 -22.27
CA ILE A 187 -20.89 15.04 -22.80
C ILE A 187 -20.36 13.86 -22.00
N VAL A 188 -20.00 12.79 -22.70
CA VAL A 188 -19.47 11.52 -22.15
C VAL A 188 -18.09 11.25 -22.71
#